data_AF-A0A5C4X1H8-F1
#
_entry.id   AF-A0A5C4X1H8-F1
#
_cell.length_a   1.000
_cell.length_b   1.000
_cell.length_c   1.000
_cell.angle_alpha   90.00
_cell.angle_beta   90.00
_cell.angle_gamma   90.00
#
_symmetry.space_group_name_H-M   'P 1'
#
loop_
_entity.id
_entity.type
_entity.pdbx_description
1 polymer ?
#
loop_
_entity_poly.entity_id
_entity_poly.type
_entity_poly.pdbx_seq_one_letter_code
_entity_poly.pdbx_strand_id
1 'polypeptide(L)'
;MPRALISVSDDGFTYTTLNGATSRYSDTGQAISYLGDYAKETATPLTVTIDDGTKTTEIGIDVNGRVGAVPKYNTGAEEVADESSTASSAHGSAETAGQPDDADQNTGGENTNGQTTHGQSASGQNGFAAYDDSSGSNGDSYPMGTPFSGPAAPATPTVKKTPVRKRSTRNRPQRLKKITIPGLVLIGLAILMIGAFVVPNIVPVDSPDTPQTIGSEQQVNPASELSVDNTQDIVPSYDNSPTWEAEVPKRASVTASDRGVLLVNDNRLEVLDADTGKTRYKAKIDQSPTFAVDTVIDGRPALLWQSGNTAEALFDGESKPKTYQLPEKARITSAGKSVLIKSGNKLSTFGAEGLEDVPTPQAGSTPMAIDDDEIFSSDWNGPVTAKNIKSGDERSIKLESPGDELKIIDWISAGHGKAITLWGEQGASTNSGHRIQLVVHSLDDGSILSTVTTTTDIVGEKSWVRGQAGERAYIGPYLFDLETGLLLMDVSSRDIHLSEPRGSIVPCTMDTSTSCLLAGKQAFKTDTDLLAVVDKGNEALVLGDDSTVRAYPKKSETQDR
;
A
#
# COMPACT_ATOMS: atom_id res chain seq x y z
N MET A 1 -0.48 -7.82 35.64
CA MET A 1 -0.05 -7.61 34.24
C MET A 1 1.33 -7.00 34.25
N PRO A 2 2.20 -7.30 33.28
CA PRO A 2 3.38 -6.48 33.04
C PRO A 2 2.96 -5.05 32.69
N ARG A 3 3.81 -4.09 33.04
CA ARG A 3 3.64 -2.68 32.67
C ARG A 3 4.76 -2.27 31.75
N ALA A 4 4.40 -1.58 30.67
CA ALA A 4 5.33 -0.89 29.79
C ALA A 4 5.17 0.62 29.99
N LEU A 5 6.27 1.36 29.91
CA LEU A 5 6.27 2.82 29.79
C LEU A 5 6.78 3.17 28.40
N ILE A 6 6.05 4.01 27.68
CA ILE A 6 6.51 4.70 26.48
C ILE A 6 6.75 6.15 26.89
N SER A 7 7.92 6.71 26.60
CA SER A 7 8.23 8.13 26.78
C SER A 7 8.71 8.74 25.47
N VAL A 8 8.05 9.81 25.02
CA VAL A 8 8.46 10.59 23.83
C VAL A 8 9.46 11.67 24.27
N SER A 9 10.51 11.88 23.49
CA SER A 9 11.54 12.90 23.76
C SER A 9 11.45 14.09 22.80
N ASP A 10 11.98 15.23 23.24
CA ASP A 10 11.99 16.49 22.49
C ASP A 10 12.71 16.40 21.11
N ASP A 11 13.53 15.37 20.89
CA ASP A 11 14.18 15.08 19.61
C ASP A 11 13.29 14.28 18.62
N GLY A 12 12.04 14.02 18.99
CA GLY A 12 11.03 13.33 18.19
C GLY A 12 11.09 11.80 18.25
N PHE A 13 12.02 11.22 19.01
CA PHE A 13 12.10 9.76 19.19
C PHE A 13 11.24 9.29 20.36
N THR A 14 11.04 7.98 20.42
CA THR A 14 10.25 7.33 21.48
C THR A 14 11.06 6.24 22.17
N TYR A 15 10.92 6.10 23.48
CA TYR A 15 11.58 5.07 24.26
C TYR A 15 10.57 4.20 25.01
N THR A 16 10.64 2.88 24.82
CA THR A 16 9.80 1.91 25.53
C THR A 16 10.62 1.22 26.61
N THR A 17 10.15 1.25 27.85
CA THR A 17 10.70 0.48 28.96
C THR A 17 9.75 -0.65 29.33
N LEU A 18 10.20 -1.90 29.17
CA LEU A 18 9.47 -3.13 29.49
C LEU A 18 10.39 -4.06 30.29
N ASN A 19 9.92 -4.56 31.43
CA ASN A 19 10.68 -5.45 32.33
C ASN A 19 12.09 -4.94 32.74
N GLY A 20 12.30 -3.62 32.70
CA GLY A 20 13.58 -2.98 33.04
C GLY A 20 14.58 -2.87 31.88
N ALA A 21 14.24 -3.35 30.68
CA ALA A 21 14.96 -3.04 29.45
C ALA A 21 14.33 -1.82 28.78
N THR A 22 15.15 -0.89 28.28
CA THR A 22 14.69 0.30 27.54
C THR A 22 15.18 0.25 26.10
N SER A 23 14.25 0.34 25.16
CA SER A 23 14.47 0.31 23.71
C SER A 23 14.03 1.63 23.07
N ARG A 24 14.70 2.08 22.00
CA ARG A 24 14.35 3.30 21.25
C ARG A 24 13.61 2.94 19.97
N TYR A 25 12.70 3.82 19.55
CA TYR A 25 11.83 3.70 18.38
C TYR A 25 11.76 5.05 17.65
N SER A 26 11.43 5.03 16.36
CA SER A 26 11.24 6.24 15.55
C SER A 26 10.07 7.10 16.04
N ASP A 27 9.04 6.46 16.57
CA ASP A 27 7.76 7.07 16.93
C ASP A 27 6.96 6.15 17.89
N THR A 28 5.89 6.71 18.45
CA THR A 28 4.95 6.02 19.37
C THR A 28 4.23 4.84 18.72
N GLY A 29 3.94 4.89 17.42
CA GLY A 29 3.27 3.81 16.69
C GLY A 29 4.16 2.57 16.60
N GLN A 30 5.43 2.75 16.25
CA GLN A 30 6.43 1.68 16.23
C GLN A 30 6.66 1.08 17.65
N ALA A 31 6.69 1.93 18.67
CA ALA A 31 6.78 1.51 20.07
C ALA A 31 5.56 0.67 20.52
N ILE A 32 4.34 1.07 20.15
CA ILE A 32 3.10 0.31 20.41
C ILE A 32 3.08 -1.00 19.62
N SER A 33 3.49 -0.98 18.35
CA SER A 33 3.57 -2.18 17.49
C SER A 33 4.47 -3.25 18.10
N TYR A 34 5.67 -2.87 18.58
CA TYR A 34 6.56 -3.77 19.31
C TYR A 34 5.91 -4.40 20.56
N LEU A 35 5.14 -3.61 21.33
CA LEU A 35 4.42 -4.12 22.49
C LEU A 35 3.23 -5.01 22.11
N GLY A 36 2.60 -4.76 20.95
CA GLY A 36 1.58 -5.61 20.33
C GLY A 36 2.14 -6.98 19.94
N ASP A 37 3.25 -7.00 19.20
CA ASP A 37 4.00 -8.21 18.87
C ASP A 37 4.36 -8.99 20.14
N TYR A 38 4.95 -8.32 21.14
CA TYR A 38 5.33 -8.95 22.40
C TYR A 38 4.12 -9.55 23.14
N ALA A 39 3.01 -8.83 23.23
CA ALA A 39 1.80 -9.30 23.90
C ALA A 39 1.21 -10.55 23.22
N LYS A 40 1.29 -10.61 21.89
CA LYS A 40 0.87 -11.73 21.05
C LYS A 40 1.81 -12.94 21.18
N GLU A 41 3.12 -12.73 21.00
CA GLU A 41 4.16 -13.77 21.14
C GLU A 41 4.19 -14.40 22.54
N THR A 42 3.95 -13.60 23.58
CA THR A 42 3.95 -14.07 24.98
C THR A 42 2.56 -14.42 25.53
N ALA A 43 1.51 -14.32 24.71
CA ALA A 43 0.10 -14.47 25.10
C ALA A 43 -0.27 -13.72 26.39
N THR A 44 0.34 -12.55 26.62
CA THR A 44 0.29 -11.80 27.89
C THR A 44 -0.21 -10.37 27.64
N PRO A 45 -1.35 -9.96 28.23
CA PRO A 45 -1.86 -8.61 28.03
C PRO A 45 -1.01 -7.59 28.81
N LEU A 46 -0.79 -6.42 28.19
CA LEU A 46 0.01 -5.34 28.75
C LEU A 46 -0.86 -4.15 29.14
N THR A 47 -0.43 -3.44 30.19
CA THR A 47 -0.84 -2.05 30.40
C THR A 47 0.33 -1.15 29.99
N VAL A 48 0.09 -0.23 29.06
CA VAL A 48 1.11 0.67 28.54
C VAL A 48 0.77 2.10 28.96
N THR A 49 1.69 2.72 29.68
CA THR A 49 1.64 4.15 30.01
C THR A 49 2.41 4.90 28.93
N ILE A 50 1.79 5.85 28.23
CA ILE A 50 2.43 6.74 27.25
C ILE A 50 2.58 8.11 27.90
N ASP A 51 3.81 8.59 28.00
CA ASP A 51 4.18 9.92 28.46
C ASP A 51 4.71 10.71 27.25
N ASP A 52 3.96 11.73 26.81
CA ASP A 52 4.34 12.59 25.68
C ASP A 52 5.14 13.84 26.13
N GLY A 53 5.53 13.91 27.41
CA GLY A 53 6.19 15.06 28.02
C GLY A 53 5.23 16.17 28.47
N THR A 54 3.98 16.17 27.98
CA THR A 54 2.92 17.12 28.38
C THR A 54 1.74 16.45 29.07
N LYS A 55 1.47 15.18 28.74
CA LYS A 55 0.37 14.35 29.24
C LYS A 55 0.80 12.90 29.38
N THR A 56 0.10 12.20 30.26
CA THR A 56 0.26 10.76 30.47
C THR A 56 -1.06 10.06 30.17
N THR A 57 -1.04 9.05 29.28
CA THR A 57 -2.21 8.26 28.87
C THR A 57 -1.95 6.77 29.15
N GLU A 58 -2.92 6.03 29.70
CA GLU A 58 -2.81 4.56 29.81
C GLU A 58 -3.68 3.88 28.73
N ILE A 59 -3.07 2.94 28.00
CA ILE A 59 -3.75 2.03 27.06
C ILE A 59 -3.57 0.57 27.49
N GLY A 60 -4.52 -0.27 27.09
CA GLY A 60 -4.38 -1.72 27.17
C GLY A 60 -3.94 -2.30 25.83
N ILE A 61 -3.09 -3.33 25.86
CA ILE A 61 -2.84 -4.20 24.71
C ILE A 61 -3.27 -5.62 25.11
N ASP A 62 -4.15 -6.22 24.32
CA ASP A 62 -4.67 -7.56 24.59
C ASP A 62 -3.71 -8.68 24.14
N VAL A 63 -4.08 -9.94 24.41
CA VAL A 63 -3.27 -11.12 24.04
C VAL A 63 -3.18 -11.37 22.52
N ASN A 64 -3.90 -10.62 21.70
CA ASN A 64 -3.85 -10.67 20.24
C ASN A 64 -3.00 -9.51 19.67
N GLY A 65 -2.44 -8.65 20.53
CA GLY A 65 -1.71 -7.44 20.15
C GLY A 65 -2.61 -6.24 19.85
N ARG A 66 -3.93 -6.30 20.14
CA ARG A 66 -4.88 -5.21 19.84
C ARG A 66 -4.88 -4.15 20.92
N VAL A 67 -4.80 -2.89 20.50
CA VAL A 67 -4.86 -1.71 21.37
C VAL A 67 -6.32 -1.43 21.77
N GLY A 68 -6.54 -1.10 23.04
CA GLY A 68 -7.84 -0.73 23.56
C GLY A 68 -7.78 -0.08 24.95
N ALA A 69 -8.92 0.02 25.63
CA ALA A 69 -8.97 0.50 27.01
C ALA A 69 -8.30 -0.50 27.98
N VAL A 70 -7.71 0.00 29.06
CA VAL A 70 -7.03 -0.82 30.08
C VAL A 70 -7.97 -1.94 30.60
N PRO A 71 -7.57 -3.23 30.59
CA PRO A 71 -8.45 -4.32 30.99
C PRO A 71 -8.80 -4.22 32.48
N LYS A 72 -10.08 -3.98 32.78
CA LYS A 72 -10.58 -3.94 34.16
C LYS A 72 -10.57 -5.33 34.78
N TYR A 73 -9.81 -5.50 35.87
CA TYR A 73 -9.88 -6.73 36.66
C TYR A 73 -11.10 -6.70 37.58
N ASN A 74 -12.07 -7.57 37.33
CA ASN A 74 -13.07 -7.93 38.34
C ASN A 74 -12.38 -8.82 39.39
N THR A 75 -11.73 -8.23 40.39
CA THR A 75 -11.46 -8.93 41.65
C THR A 75 -12.80 -9.21 42.33
N GLY A 76 -13.20 -10.49 42.33
CA GLY A 76 -14.45 -10.91 42.97
C GLY A 76 -14.45 -10.66 44.47
N ALA A 77 -15.54 -10.09 44.95
CA ALA A 77 -16.02 -10.20 46.32
C ALA A 77 -17.49 -10.61 46.23
N GLU A 78 -17.87 -11.67 46.92
CA GLU A 78 -19.25 -12.16 46.96
C GLU A 78 -20.17 -11.21 47.75
N GLU A 79 -21.44 -11.17 47.33
CA GLU A 79 -22.64 -10.73 48.04
C GLU A 79 -22.61 -9.44 48.89
N VAL A 80 -23.42 -8.46 48.49
CA VAL A 80 -24.76 -8.33 49.09
C VAL A 80 -25.77 -8.03 47.97
N ALA A 81 -26.90 -8.75 47.94
CA ALA A 81 -28.01 -8.43 47.06
C ALA A 81 -28.87 -7.31 47.67
N ASP A 82 -29.37 -6.39 46.84
CA ASP A 82 -30.61 -5.69 47.15
C ASP A 82 -31.43 -5.46 45.87
N GLU A 83 -32.72 -5.76 45.95
CA GLU A 83 -33.63 -5.73 44.80
C GLU A 83 -34.19 -4.32 44.59
N SER A 84 -34.19 -3.82 43.34
CA SER A 84 -35.32 -3.00 42.90
C SER A 84 -35.51 -3.02 41.39
N SER A 85 -36.51 -3.80 40.98
CA SER A 85 -37.08 -3.86 39.64
C SER A 85 -37.74 -2.53 39.25
N THR A 86 -37.67 -2.14 37.97
CA THR A 86 -38.83 -2.25 37.05
C THR A 86 -38.53 -1.73 35.64
N ALA A 87 -39.02 -2.45 34.64
CA ALA A 87 -39.11 -1.99 33.27
C ALA A 87 -40.40 -1.18 33.05
N SER A 88 -40.48 -0.42 31.96
CA SER A 88 -41.76 0.04 31.39
C SER A 88 -41.68 0.25 29.89
N SER A 89 -42.50 -0.51 29.16
CA SER A 89 -42.80 -0.33 27.75
C SER A 89 -44.30 -0.53 27.52
N ALA A 90 -45.01 0.54 27.16
CA ALA A 90 -46.35 0.57 26.56
C ALA A 90 -46.53 2.00 25.98
N HIS A 91 -46.76 2.23 24.69
CA HIS A 91 -47.89 1.83 23.83
C HIS A 91 -49.18 2.61 24.12
N GLY A 92 -49.65 3.37 23.12
CA GLY A 92 -50.85 4.19 23.16
C GLY A 92 -51.11 4.84 21.80
N SER A 93 -52.22 4.47 21.15
CA SER A 93 -52.58 4.89 19.78
C SER A 93 -54.01 5.43 19.74
N ALA A 94 -54.31 6.16 18.66
CA ALA A 94 -55.62 6.41 18.01
C ALA A 94 -56.31 7.79 18.20
N GLU A 95 -56.39 8.51 17.06
CA GLU A 95 -57.55 9.24 16.50
C GLU A 95 -58.11 10.47 17.26
N THR A 96 -58.71 11.50 16.63
CA THR A 96 -59.61 11.52 15.45
C THR A 96 -59.59 12.84 14.64
N ALA A 97 -59.81 12.69 13.33
CA ALA A 97 -60.15 13.62 12.22
C ALA A 97 -60.50 15.13 12.40
N GLY A 98 -60.23 15.90 11.33
CA GLY A 98 -60.85 17.21 11.06
C GLY A 98 -60.35 17.96 9.80
N GLN A 99 -60.90 17.66 8.63
CA GLN A 99 -60.79 18.46 7.38
C GLN A 99 -62.17 18.46 6.67
N PRO A 100 -62.62 19.61 6.12
CA PRO A 100 -62.81 19.77 4.64
C PRO A 100 -62.28 21.14 4.14
N ASP A 101 -61.66 21.23 2.95
CA ASP A 101 -62.22 21.68 1.65
C ASP A 101 -62.42 23.22 1.55
N ASP A 102 -62.29 23.93 0.41
CA ASP A 102 -62.17 23.51 -1.00
C ASP A 102 -61.59 24.64 -1.90
N ALA A 103 -61.15 24.29 -3.12
CA ALA A 103 -61.25 25.05 -4.39
C ALA A 103 -60.66 26.51 -4.53
N ASP A 104 -60.22 27.02 -5.71
CA ASP A 104 -60.13 26.44 -7.07
C ASP A 104 -59.21 27.27 -8.02
N GLN A 105 -58.71 26.63 -9.09
CA GLN A 105 -58.47 27.11 -10.49
C GLN A 105 -57.78 28.50 -10.78
N ASN A 106 -57.09 28.73 -11.93
CA ASN A 106 -57.20 28.10 -13.24
C ASN A 106 -55.94 28.24 -14.16
N THR A 107 -55.84 27.30 -15.12
CA THR A 107 -55.20 27.29 -16.48
C THR A 107 -54.47 28.52 -17.08
N GLY A 108 -53.54 28.39 -18.05
CA GLY A 108 -52.98 27.20 -18.74
C GLY A 108 -52.58 27.45 -20.22
N GLY A 109 -51.75 26.56 -20.80
CA GLY A 109 -51.46 26.40 -22.26
C GLY A 109 -50.48 27.39 -22.94
N GLU A 110 -49.87 27.11 -24.11
CA GLU A 110 -49.53 25.84 -24.80
C GLU A 110 -48.67 26.13 -26.08
N ASN A 111 -47.75 25.21 -26.48
CA ASN A 111 -47.11 25.07 -27.82
C ASN A 111 -46.23 26.24 -28.37
N THR A 112 -45.22 26.08 -29.26
CA THR A 112 -45.00 25.17 -30.41
C THR A 112 -43.51 25.00 -30.82
N ASN A 113 -43.17 23.82 -31.37
CA ASN A 113 -42.23 23.45 -32.47
C ASN A 113 -40.98 24.29 -32.88
N GLY A 114 -39.90 23.56 -33.19
CA GLY A 114 -38.82 23.96 -34.12
C GLY A 114 -37.91 22.78 -34.54
N GLN A 115 -37.94 22.39 -35.82
CA GLN A 115 -37.16 21.26 -36.42
C GLN A 115 -36.45 21.71 -37.71
N THR A 116 -35.51 20.91 -38.25
CA THR A 116 -34.83 20.94 -39.58
C THR A 116 -33.42 21.60 -39.63
N THR A 117 -32.41 21.18 -40.43
CA THR A 117 -32.08 19.91 -41.13
C THR A 117 -30.60 19.89 -41.63
N HIS A 118 -30.02 18.69 -41.77
CA HIS A 118 -29.00 18.22 -42.75
C HIS A 118 -27.66 18.93 -43.06
N GLY A 119 -26.61 18.10 -43.07
CA GLY A 119 -25.44 18.17 -43.96
C GLY A 119 -24.81 16.77 -44.12
N GLN A 120 -24.43 16.35 -45.33
CA GLN A 120 -24.00 14.97 -45.65
C GLN A 120 -22.57 14.90 -46.22
N SER A 121 -21.88 13.80 -45.88
CA SER A 121 -20.87 13.08 -46.69
C SER A 121 -19.57 13.75 -47.18
N ALA A 122 -18.42 13.22 -46.73
CA ALA A 122 -17.30 12.86 -47.61
C ALA A 122 -16.38 11.80 -46.96
N SER A 123 -15.85 10.87 -47.76
CA SER A 123 -14.96 9.76 -47.39
C SER A 123 -13.47 10.12 -47.49
N GLY A 124 -12.59 9.55 -46.64
CA GLY A 124 -11.16 9.50 -46.98
C GLY A 124 -10.14 9.12 -45.89
N GLN A 125 -9.56 7.92 -46.03
CA GLN A 125 -8.15 7.57 -45.74
C GLN A 125 -7.56 7.69 -44.31
N ASN A 126 -7.33 6.51 -43.73
CA ASN A 126 -6.09 6.02 -43.10
C ASN A 126 -5.01 7.05 -42.67
N GLY A 127 -4.75 7.12 -41.35
CA GLY A 127 -3.56 7.78 -40.82
C GLY A 127 -3.40 7.57 -39.31
N PHE A 128 -2.89 6.41 -38.88
CA PHE A 128 -2.44 6.24 -37.50
C PHE A 128 -1.23 7.15 -37.24
N ALA A 129 -1.42 8.17 -36.41
CA ALA A 129 -0.35 8.94 -35.78
C ALA A 129 -0.55 8.84 -34.26
N ALA A 130 0.42 8.23 -33.57
CA ALA A 130 0.47 8.31 -32.12
C ALA A 130 0.80 9.75 -31.72
N TYR A 131 -0.05 10.37 -30.91
CA TYR A 131 0.32 11.61 -30.25
C TYR A 131 1.11 11.27 -28.98
N ASP A 132 2.36 11.69 -29.00
CA ASP A 132 3.29 11.73 -27.89
C ASP A 132 3.01 13.03 -27.12
N ASP A 133 2.40 12.93 -25.95
CA ASP A 133 1.96 14.10 -25.16
C ASP A 133 2.92 14.33 -24.00
N SER A 134 4.13 14.77 -24.34
CA SER A 134 5.23 15.05 -23.42
C SER A 134 5.55 16.55 -23.34
N SER A 135 4.60 17.35 -22.84
CA SER A 135 4.89 18.73 -22.43
C SER A 135 3.97 19.29 -21.33
N GLY A 136 4.42 19.16 -20.07
CA GLY A 136 4.23 20.14 -18.99
C GLY A 136 2.83 20.68 -18.71
N SER A 137 2.08 19.98 -17.85
CA SER A 137 1.02 20.58 -17.03
C SER A 137 1.00 19.91 -15.65
N ASN A 138 1.19 20.70 -14.58
CA ASN A 138 0.98 20.23 -13.22
C ASN A 138 -0.54 20.17 -12.97
N GLY A 139 -1.11 18.96 -12.94
CA GLY A 139 -2.54 18.78 -12.64
C GLY A 139 -3.17 17.42 -12.96
N ASP A 140 -2.57 16.60 -13.85
CA ASP A 140 -3.23 15.40 -14.39
C ASP A 140 -2.67 14.05 -13.88
N SER A 141 -1.80 14.05 -12.87
CA SER A 141 -1.44 12.81 -12.14
C SER A 141 -2.63 12.31 -11.33
N TYR A 142 -3.47 11.50 -11.96
CA TYR A 142 -4.35 10.59 -11.24
C TYR A 142 -3.51 9.76 -10.25
N PRO A 143 -3.98 9.51 -9.02
CA PRO A 143 -3.48 8.39 -8.23
C PRO A 143 -3.84 7.12 -8.99
N MET A 144 -2.92 6.70 -9.87
CA MET A 144 -2.98 5.44 -10.56
C MET A 144 -2.84 4.37 -9.47
N GLY A 145 -3.93 3.65 -9.18
CA GLY A 145 -3.85 2.49 -8.32
C GLY A 145 -2.82 1.50 -8.85
N THR A 146 -2.36 0.62 -7.96
CA THR A 146 -1.31 -0.35 -8.23
C THR A 146 -1.50 -1.05 -9.58
N PRO A 147 -0.57 -0.88 -10.54
CA PRO A 147 -0.60 -1.66 -11.76
C PRO A 147 -0.38 -3.14 -11.44
N PHE A 148 -0.81 -4.00 -12.37
CA PHE A 148 -0.86 -5.45 -12.27
C PHE A 148 0.30 -6.13 -11.51
N SER A 149 -0.10 -6.88 -10.47
CA SER A 149 0.67 -7.69 -9.53
C SER A 149 1.41 -8.91 -10.09
N GLY A 150 1.01 -9.38 -11.27
CA GLY A 150 1.69 -10.48 -11.96
C GLY A 150 2.83 -9.97 -12.85
N PRO A 151 3.68 -10.87 -13.37
CA PRO A 151 4.70 -10.48 -14.33
C PRO A 151 4.03 -9.88 -15.56
N ALA A 152 4.36 -8.62 -15.87
CA ALA A 152 4.03 -8.03 -17.16
C ALA A 152 4.54 -8.98 -18.25
N ALA A 153 3.63 -9.45 -19.12
CA ALA A 153 3.95 -10.41 -20.17
C ALA A 153 5.24 -9.99 -20.88
N PRO A 154 6.25 -10.88 -21.01
CA PRO A 154 7.62 -10.47 -21.28
C PRO A 154 7.69 -9.66 -22.57
N ALA A 155 7.82 -8.34 -22.40
CA ALA A 155 8.04 -7.41 -23.47
C ALA A 155 9.43 -7.70 -24.03
N THR A 156 9.48 -8.62 -25.00
CA THR A 156 10.71 -8.95 -25.74
C THR A 156 11.33 -7.63 -26.14
N PRO A 157 12.53 -7.27 -25.62
CA PRO A 157 13.10 -5.97 -25.88
C PRO A 157 13.33 -5.90 -27.38
N THR A 158 12.51 -5.10 -28.06
CA THR A 158 12.66 -4.87 -29.49
C THR A 158 13.84 -3.93 -29.62
N VAL A 159 15.04 -4.50 -29.52
CA VAL A 159 16.31 -3.82 -29.72
C VAL A 159 16.30 -3.35 -31.17
N LYS A 160 15.84 -2.11 -31.38
CA LYS A 160 16.13 -1.32 -32.57
C LYS A 160 17.64 -1.21 -32.63
N LYS A 161 18.27 -2.18 -33.29
CA LYS A 161 19.69 -2.18 -33.62
C LYS A 161 19.94 -1.04 -34.58
N THR A 162 20.10 0.17 -34.04
CA THR A 162 20.63 1.32 -34.78
C THR A 162 21.94 0.85 -35.40
N PRO A 163 22.06 0.77 -36.74
CA PRO A 163 23.21 0.14 -37.36
C PRO A 163 24.43 1.04 -37.20
N VAL A 164 25.22 0.77 -36.15
CA VAL A 164 26.53 1.40 -35.93
C VAL A 164 27.39 1.06 -37.14
N ARG A 165 27.56 2.04 -38.03
CA ARG A 165 28.44 1.95 -39.20
C ARG A 165 29.86 1.62 -38.73
N LYS A 166 30.28 0.36 -38.91
CA LYS A 166 31.68 -0.05 -38.82
C LYS A 166 32.52 0.76 -39.81
N ARG A 167 33.13 1.86 -39.36
CA ARG A 167 34.22 2.51 -40.10
C ARG A 167 35.48 1.70 -39.88
N SER A 168 36.04 1.18 -40.97
CA SER A 168 37.28 0.43 -40.96
C SER A 168 38.47 1.33 -40.63
N THR A 169 39.31 0.87 -39.72
CA THR A 169 40.63 1.46 -39.47
C THR A 169 41.57 1.08 -40.61
N ARG A 170 41.97 2.06 -41.43
CA ARG A 170 43.07 1.90 -42.41
C ARG A 170 44.06 3.06 -42.30
N ASN A 171 45.33 2.71 -42.38
CA ASN A 171 46.47 3.51 -41.89
C ASN A 171 46.93 4.69 -42.78
N ARG A 172 47.66 5.62 -42.12
CA ARG A 172 48.78 6.47 -42.63
C ARG A 172 48.43 7.72 -43.48
N PRO A 173 49.34 8.74 -43.58
CA PRO A 173 50.07 9.44 -42.49
C PRO A 173 50.30 10.96 -42.73
N GLN A 174 50.62 11.77 -41.69
CA GLN A 174 51.51 12.97 -41.76
C GLN A 174 51.71 13.54 -40.32
N ARG A 175 52.93 13.47 -39.76
CA ARG A 175 54.05 14.46 -39.78
C ARG A 175 53.98 15.61 -38.75
N LEU A 176 54.53 15.31 -37.55
CA LEU A 176 55.49 16.10 -36.75
C LEU A 176 55.46 17.65 -36.78
N LYS A 177 55.39 18.24 -35.56
CA LYS A 177 56.34 19.26 -35.07
C LYS A 177 56.63 19.05 -33.57
N LYS A 178 57.80 19.51 -33.10
CA LYS A 178 58.49 19.11 -31.84
C LYS A 178 58.24 20.05 -30.64
N ILE A 179 58.74 19.61 -29.46
CA ILE A 179 59.15 20.30 -28.19
C ILE A 179 58.31 19.84 -26.97
N THR A 180 58.82 19.50 -25.76
CA THR A 180 60.16 19.09 -25.21
C THR A 180 59.97 18.33 -23.86
N ILE A 181 61.02 17.70 -23.30
CA ILE A 181 61.10 16.84 -22.07
C ILE A 181 62.39 17.29 -21.30
N PRO A 182 62.58 17.24 -19.95
CA PRO A 182 61.98 16.44 -18.83
C PRO A 182 61.26 17.30 -17.76
N GLY A 183 60.93 16.89 -16.51
CA GLY A 183 60.97 15.61 -15.75
C GLY A 183 61.45 15.79 -14.28
N LEU A 184 61.38 14.74 -13.43
CA LEU A 184 61.81 14.67 -12.00
C LEU A 184 60.93 15.51 -11.01
N VAL A 185 60.71 15.18 -9.72
CA VAL A 185 61.25 14.14 -8.81
C VAL A 185 60.18 13.65 -7.81
N LEU A 186 60.33 12.37 -7.45
CA LEU A 186 59.71 11.58 -6.38
C LEU A 186 59.87 12.13 -4.94
N ILE A 187 58.98 11.66 -4.05
CA ILE A 187 59.24 11.33 -2.62
C ILE A 187 59.82 12.45 -1.73
N GLY A 188 59.02 12.91 -0.76
CA GLY A 188 59.56 13.58 0.43
C GLY A 188 58.56 14.42 1.23
N LEU A 189 57.74 13.76 2.08
CA LEU A 189 57.32 14.23 3.42
C LEU A 189 56.28 13.30 4.04
N ALA A 190 56.76 12.16 4.52
CA ALA A 190 56.17 11.49 5.68
C ALA A 190 57.22 11.54 6.81
N ILE A 191 56.76 11.58 8.07
CA ILE A 191 57.57 11.62 9.31
C ILE A 191 58.12 13.02 9.67
N LEU A 192 57.40 13.70 10.59
CA LEU A 192 57.73 14.79 11.53
C LEU A 192 56.46 15.67 11.68
N MET A 193 55.77 15.82 12.81
CA MET A 193 56.17 15.68 14.22
C MET A 193 55.06 15.12 15.12
N ILE A 194 55.46 14.43 16.18
CA ILE A 194 54.66 14.17 17.39
C ILE A 194 55.31 14.97 18.52
N GLY A 195 54.54 15.71 19.33
CA GLY A 195 55.00 16.16 20.66
C GLY A 195 54.55 17.54 21.17
N ALA A 196 53.56 17.52 22.08
CA ALA A 196 53.36 18.40 23.24
C ALA A 196 53.20 19.94 23.07
N PHE A 197 52.03 20.47 23.46
CA PHE A 197 51.87 21.12 24.80
C PHE A 197 50.37 21.22 25.21
N VAL A 198 50.08 21.75 26.41
CA VAL A 198 48.90 21.41 27.23
C VAL A 198 48.21 22.66 27.84
N VAL A 199 46.87 22.82 27.63
CA VAL A 199 45.84 23.45 28.53
C VAL A 199 45.89 24.99 28.79
N PRO A 200 44.77 25.74 29.04
CA PRO A 200 43.36 25.62 28.61
C PRO A 200 42.72 27.00 28.20
N ASN A 201 41.37 27.05 28.19
CA ASN A 201 40.49 28.19 28.56
C ASN A 201 39.87 29.15 27.51
N ILE A 202 38.54 29.29 27.66
CA ILE A 202 37.66 30.44 27.38
C ILE A 202 37.14 30.66 25.94
N VAL A 203 35.81 30.52 25.84
CA VAL A 203 34.93 30.92 24.73
C VAL A 203 34.81 32.46 24.63
N PRO A 204 34.73 33.00 23.41
CA PRO A 204 33.69 33.99 23.10
C PRO A 204 32.77 33.52 21.96
N VAL A 205 31.52 33.93 22.06
CA VAL A 205 30.38 33.57 21.19
C VAL A 205 30.28 34.43 19.91
N ASP A 206 29.37 33.98 19.04
CA ASP A 206 28.64 34.73 18.00
C ASP A 206 29.32 35.04 16.65
N SER A 207 28.97 34.24 15.63
CA SER A 207 28.08 34.73 14.56
C SER A 207 27.37 33.54 13.85
N PRO A 208 26.09 33.66 13.49
CA PRO A 208 25.34 32.63 12.75
C PRO A 208 25.63 32.69 11.23
N ASP A 209 24.99 31.79 10.48
CA ASP A 209 25.09 31.57 9.02
C ASP A 209 26.17 30.59 8.53
N THR A 210 25.99 29.32 8.91
CA THR A 210 26.35 28.15 8.08
C THR A 210 25.50 26.97 8.54
N PRO A 211 25.03 26.06 7.65
CA PRO A 211 24.36 24.84 8.07
C PRO A 211 25.32 24.02 8.94
N GLN A 212 24.99 23.80 10.20
CA GLN A 212 25.80 22.94 11.05
C GLN A 212 25.62 21.50 10.60
N THR A 213 26.62 20.97 9.90
CA THR A 213 26.81 19.52 9.80
C THR A 213 27.12 19.00 11.19
N ILE A 214 26.08 18.55 11.91
CA ILE A 214 26.23 17.85 13.18
C ILE A 214 27.09 16.60 12.91
N GLY A 215 28.18 16.49 13.67
CA GLY A 215 29.14 15.41 13.51
C GLY A 215 28.52 14.03 13.77
N SER A 216 29.00 13.04 13.03
CA SER A 216 28.51 11.66 13.07
C SER A 216 28.95 10.90 14.34
N GLU A 217 28.56 11.40 15.52
CA GLU A 217 28.75 10.69 16.79
C GLU A 217 27.63 9.66 16.99
N GLN A 218 27.88 8.46 16.46
CA GLN A 218 27.18 7.20 16.77
C GLN A 218 25.66 7.31 17.01
N GLN A 219 24.96 7.82 15.99
CA GLN A 219 23.52 7.65 15.85
C GLN A 219 23.20 6.17 15.62
N VAL A 220 23.09 5.40 16.70
CA VAL A 220 22.46 4.07 16.68
C VAL A 220 20.96 4.31 16.50
N ASN A 221 20.56 4.45 15.24
CA ASN A 221 19.18 4.39 14.83
C ASN A 221 18.80 2.90 14.82
N PRO A 222 17.86 2.42 15.66
CA PRO A 222 17.31 1.07 15.54
C PRO A 222 16.32 1.00 14.37
N ALA A 223 16.83 1.35 13.18
CA ALA A 223 16.17 1.15 11.90
C ALA A 223 16.18 -0.35 11.59
N SER A 224 15.24 -1.04 12.24
CA SER A 224 14.93 -2.47 12.18
C SER A 224 16.09 -3.39 12.60
N GLU A 225 15.86 -4.28 13.58
CA GLU A 225 16.68 -5.49 13.78
C GLU A 225 16.41 -6.50 12.65
N LEU A 226 16.51 -6.05 11.40
CA LEU A 226 16.35 -6.89 10.23
C LEU A 226 17.54 -7.83 10.13
N SER A 227 17.37 -9.08 10.59
CA SER A 227 18.36 -10.12 10.36
C SER A 227 18.32 -10.57 8.90
N VAL A 228 19.46 -11.07 8.42
CA VAL A 228 19.58 -11.63 7.07
C VAL A 228 20.14 -13.02 7.23
N ASP A 229 19.29 -14.00 6.98
CA ASP A 229 19.55 -15.39 7.28
C ASP A 229 19.44 -16.26 6.03
N ASN A 230 20.07 -17.44 6.07
CA ASN A 230 19.83 -18.48 5.08
C ASN A 230 18.77 -19.42 5.65
N THR A 231 17.85 -19.89 4.83
CA THR A 231 16.82 -20.86 5.22
C THR A 231 17.03 -22.21 4.55
N GLN A 232 16.53 -23.28 5.18
CA GLN A 232 16.30 -24.58 4.54
C GLN A 232 14.81 -24.82 4.26
N ASP A 233 13.94 -23.90 4.68
CA ASP A 233 12.52 -23.88 4.34
C ASP A 233 12.32 -23.30 2.94
N ILE A 234 11.43 -23.89 2.15
CA ILE A 234 11.06 -23.39 0.82
C ILE A 234 10.38 -22.02 0.96
N VAL A 235 9.49 -21.88 1.95
CA VAL A 235 8.94 -20.60 2.41
C VAL A 235 9.12 -20.52 3.93
N PRO A 236 9.74 -19.46 4.49
CA PRO A 236 9.97 -19.35 5.93
C PRO A 236 8.68 -19.51 6.75
N SER A 237 8.73 -20.37 7.78
CA SER A 237 7.60 -20.74 8.66
C SER A 237 6.53 -21.68 8.06
N TYR A 238 6.75 -22.23 6.85
CA TYR A 238 5.89 -23.25 6.24
C TYR A 238 6.63 -24.60 6.13
N ASP A 239 5.87 -25.70 6.13
CA ASP A 239 6.42 -27.04 5.96
C ASP A 239 7.02 -27.20 4.55
N ASN A 240 8.03 -28.05 4.39
CA ASN A 240 8.62 -28.36 3.09
C ASN A 240 7.87 -29.48 2.33
N SER A 241 6.83 -30.05 2.95
CA SER A 241 5.97 -31.11 2.41
C SER A 241 4.68 -30.49 1.88
N PRO A 242 4.40 -30.53 0.56
CA PRO A 242 3.21 -29.87 0.04
C PRO A 242 1.92 -30.62 0.36
N THR A 243 0.84 -29.89 0.63
CA THR A 243 -0.53 -30.41 0.80
C THR A 243 -1.13 -30.85 -0.53
N TRP A 244 -0.88 -30.07 -1.58
CA TRP A 244 -1.25 -30.40 -2.95
C TRP A 244 -0.21 -29.88 -3.96
N GLU A 245 -0.17 -30.50 -5.13
CA GLU A 245 0.65 -30.10 -6.28
C GLU A 245 -0.19 -30.08 -7.56
N ALA A 246 0.06 -29.13 -8.46
CA ALA A 246 -0.58 -29.03 -9.76
C ALA A 246 0.44 -28.69 -10.86
N GLU A 247 0.61 -29.58 -11.84
CA GLU A 247 1.42 -29.29 -13.04
C GLU A 247 0.78 -28.15 -13.86
N VAL A 248 1.56 -27.13 -14.20
CA VAL A 248 1.14 -26.01 -15.04
C VAL A 248 1.92 -25.97 -16.37
N PRO A 249 1.34 -25.45 -17.46
CA PRO A 249 2.07 -25.32 -18.71
C PRO A 249 3.33 -24.46 -18.54
N LYS A 250 4.49 -24.91 -19.04
CA LYS A 250 5.81 -24.26 -18.90
C LYS A 250 5.94 -22.82 -19.45
N ARG A 251 4.87 -22.29 -20.05
CA ARG A 251 4.77 -20.93 -20.61
C ARG A 251 3.51 -20.20 -20.13
N ALA A 252 2.80 -20.76 -19.16
CA ALA A 252 1.69 -20.07 -18.52
C ALA A 252 2.22 -18.84 -17.78
N SER A 253 1.51 -17.73 -17.89
CA SER A 253 1.53 -16.73 -16.84
C SER A 253 0.73 -17.30 -15.67
N VAL A 254 1.26 -17.16 -14.46
CA VAL A 254 0.67 -17.66 -13.22
C VAL A 254 0.48 -16.47 -12.28
N THR A 255 -0.67 -16.39 -11.63
CA THR A 255 -0.95 -15.40 -10.58
C THR A 255 -1.88 -16.06 -9.58
N ALA A 256 -1.66 -15.87 -8.28
CA ALA A 256 -2.44 -16.52 -7.24
C ALA A 256 -3.01 -15.51 -6.23
N SER A 257 -4.06 -15.94 -5.52
CA SER A 257 -4.70 -15.24 -4.41
C SER A 257 -5.51 -16.25 -3.58
N ASP A 258 -6.13 -15.82 -2.48
CA ASP A 258 -7.07 -16.65 -1.70
C ASP A 258 -8.18 -17.27 -2.56
N ARG A 259 -8.58 -16.60 -3.65
CA ARG A 259 -9.69 -17.05 -4.49
C ARG A 259 -9.25 -18.00 -5.62
N GLY A 260 -7.96 -18.19 -5.84
CA GLY A 260 -7.45 -19.23 -6.74
C GLY A 260 -6.15 -18.87 -7.47
N VAL A 261 -5.66 -19.84 -8.24
CA VAL A 261 -4.49 -19.68 -9.13
C VAL A 261 -4.97 -19.48 -10.56
N LEU A 262 -4.85 -18.26 -11.07
CA LEU A 262 -5.13 -17.89 -12.45
C LEU A 262 -3.95 -18.29 -13.35
N LEU A 263 -4.22 -19.16 -14.31
CA LEU A 263 -3.28 -19.67 -15.30
C LEU A 263 -3.68 -19.18 -16.70
N VAL A 264 -2.76 -18.52 -17.39
CA VAL A 264 -2.98 -18.00 -18.75
C VAL A 264 -1.90 -18.56 -19.66
N ASN A 265 -2.26 -19.48 -20.57
CA ASN A 265 -1.34 -20.06 -21.53
C ASN A 265 -1.94 -20.07 -22.95
N ASP A 266 -1.25 -19.41 -23.89
CA ASP A 266 -1.71 -19.16 -25.26
C ASP A 266 -3.13 -18.56 -25.28
N ASN A 267 -4.12 -19.30 -25.78
CA ASN A 267 -5.53 -18.92 -25.85
C ASN A 267 -6.41 -19.63 -24.81
N ARG A 268 -5.83 -20.01 -23.67
CA ARG A 268 -6.52 -20.71 -22.58
C ARG A 268 -6.35 -19.97 -21.26
N LEU A 269 -7.47 -19.90 -20.52
CA LEU A 269 -7.54 -19.44 -19.16
C LEU A 269 -8.03 -20.60 -18.29
N GLU A 270 -7.35 -20.83 -17.18
CA GLU A 270 -7.74 -21.79 -16.15
C GLU A 270 -7.64 -21.13 -14.78
N VAL A 271 -8.59 -21.42 -13.89
CA VAL A 271 -8.51 -21.05 -12.49
C VAL A 271 -8.45 -22.34 -11.67
N LEU A 272 -7.37 -22.53 -10.93
CA LEU A 272 -7.29 -23.56 -9.90
C LEU A 272 -7.86 -23.03 -8.58
N ASP A 273 -8.43 -23.95 -7.82
CA ASP A 273 -8.80 -23.80 -6.42
C ASP A 273 -7.55 -23.60 -5.56
N ALA A 274 -7.53 -22.59 -4.69
CA ALA A 274 -6.36 -22.30 -3.85
C ALA A 274 -6.13 -23.40 -2.80
N ASP A 275 -7.20 -23.98 -2.24
CA ASP A 275 -7.11 -24.96 -1.15
C ASP A 275 -6.79 -26.39 -1.63
N THR A 276 -7.00 -26.69 -2.92
CA THR A 276 -6.91 -28.07 -3.43
C THR A 276 -6.17 -28.24 -4.75
N GLY A 277 -5.73 -27.16 -5.41
CA GLY A 277 -5.07 -27.20 -6.71
C GLY A 277 -5.94 -27.70 -7.88
N LYS A 278 -7.23 -27.97 -7.64
CA LYS A 278 -8.15 -28.52 -8.65
C LYS A 278 -8.71 -27.41 -9.54
N THR A 279 -8.95 -27.71 -10.82
CA THR A 279 -9.64 -26.78 -11.72
C THR A 279 -11.01 -26.36 -11.18
N ARG A 280 -11.20 -25.07 -10.85
CA ARG A 280 -12.51 -24.44 -10.65
C ARG A 280 -13.15 -24.06 -11.99
N TYR A 281 -12.36 -23.47 -12.90
CA TYR A 281 -12.84 -22.91 -14.16
C TYR A 281 -11.84 -23.13 -15.30
N LYS A 282 -12.36 -23.27 -16.52
CA LYS A 282 -11.58 -23.42 -17.77
C LYS A 282 -12.30 -22.74 -18.93
N ALA A 283 -11.60 -21.88 -19.65
CA ALA A 283 -12.10 -21.19 -20.84
C ALA A 283 -11.06 -21.15 -21.97
N LYS A 284 -11.58 -20.93 -23.18
CA LYS A 284 -10.77 -20.35 -24.27
C LYS A 284 -10.95 -18.85 -24.22
N ILE A 285 -9.86 -18.13 -24.41
CA ILE A 285 -9.80 -16.67 -24.41
C ILE A 285 -9.22 -16.19 -25.74
N ASP A 286 -9.82 -15.14 -26.31
CA ASP A 286 -9.30 -14.50 -27.52
C ASP A 286 -8.22 -13.45 -27.20
N GLN A 287 -8.15 -13.00 -25.94
CA GLN A 287 -7.19 -12.05 -25.41
C GLN A 287 -6.77 -12.42 -23.99
N SER A 288 -5.46 -12.41 -23.72
CA SER A 288 -4.90 -12.58 -22.38
C SER A 288 -5.41 -11.48 -21.42
N PRO A 289 -5.72 -11.82 -20.16
CA PRO A 289 -6.03 -10.82 -19.16
C PRO A 289 -4.90 -9.80 -18.98
N THR A 290 -5.27 -8.54 -18.79
CA THR A 290 -4.33 -7.42 -18.52
C THR A 290 -4.41 -6.91 -17.08
N PHE A 291 -5.39 -7.41 -16.33
CA PHE A 291 -5.64 -7.08 -14.93
C PHE A 291 -6.35 -8.27 -14.30
N ALA A 292 -5.96 -8.64 -13.08
CA ALA A 292 -6.63 -9.64 -12.26
C ALA A 292 -6.49 -9.23 -10.79
N VAL A 293 -7.57 -9.33 -10.00
CA VAL A 293 -7.58 -8.91 -8.60
C VAL A 293 -8.65 -9.64 -7.79
N ASP A 294 -8.39 -9.81 -6.51
CA ASP A 294 -9.38 -10.18 -5.51
C ASP A 294 -10.19 -8.95 -5.10
N THR A 295 -11.51 -9.03 -5.23
CA THR A 295 -12.42 -7.91 -4.98
C THR A 295 -13.64 -8.36 -4.17
N VAL A 296 -14.39 -7.38 -3.68
CA VAL A 296 -15.78 -7.53 -3.23
C VAL A 296 -16.72 -6.90 -4.27
N ILE A 297 -17.84 -7.56 -4.55
CA ILE A 297 -18.92 -7.11 -5.43
C ILE A 297 -20.24 -7.38 -4.68
N ASP A 298 -20.99 -6.34 -4.31
CA ASP A 298 -22.18 -6.42 -3.44
C ASP A 298 -21.99 -7.31 -2.20
N GLY A 299 -20.91 -7.07 -1.45
CA GLY A 299 -20.56 -7.85 -0.26
C GLY A 299 -20.08 -9.29 -0.55
N ARG A 300 -20.06 -9.73 -1.81
CA ARG A 300 -19.59 -11.07 -2.20
C ARG A 300 -18.13 -11.04 -2.67
N PRO A 301 -17.24 -11.84 -2.06
CA PRO A 301 -15.93 -12.13 -2.59
C PRO A 301 -15.96 -12.67 -4.04
N ALA A 302 -15.09 -12.13 -4.91
CA ALA A 302 -14.88 -12.63 -6.27
C ALA A 302 -13.43 -12.41 -6.75
N LEU A 303 -12.93 -13.35 -7.57
CA LEU A 303 -11.74 -13.15 -8.40
C LEU A 303 -12.18 -12.48 -9.70
N LEU A 304 -11.75 -11.25 -9.93
CA LEU A 304 -12.07 -10.46 -11.12
C LEU A 304 -10.87 -10.44 -12.07
N TRP A 305 -11.08 -10.65 -13.37
CA TRP A 305 -10.07 -10.38 -14.40
C TRP A 305 -10.64 -9.60 -15.58
N GLN A 306 -9.79 -8.79 -16.23
CA GLN A 306 -10.13 -8.01 -17.43
C GLN A 306 -9.37 -8.54 -18.65
N SER A 307 -10.10 -8.83 -19.73
CA SER A 307 -9.56 -9.07 -21.08
C SER A 307 -10.16 -8.05 -22.05
N GLY A 308 -9.36 -7.08 -22.50
CA GLY A 308 -9.81 -6.03 -23.43
C GLY A 308 -10.90 -5.15 -22.83
N ASN A 309 -12.05 -5.06 -23.51
CA ASN A 309 -13.23 -4.31 -23.03
C ASN A 309 -14.19 -5.19 -22.21
N THR A 310 -13.78 -6.38 -21.79
CA THR A 310 -14.62 -7.31 -21.01
C THR A 310 -13.95 -7.59 -19.67
N ALA A 311 -14.74 -7.70 -18.61
CA ALA A 311 -14.30 -8.25 -17.35
C ALA A 311 -15.15 -9.46 -16.95
N GLU A 312 -14.57 -10.36 -16.19
CA GLU A 312 -15.21 -11.58 -15.71
C GLU A 312 -14.93 -11.72 -14.22
N ALA A 313 -15.97 -11.96 -13.42
CA ALA A 313 -15.87 -12.17 -11.97
C ALA A 313 -16.29 -13.59 -11.62
N LEU A 314 -15.37 -14.40 -11.10
CA LEU A 314 -15.66 -15.71 -10.52
C LEU A 314 -15.91 -15.54 -9.03
N PHE A 315 -17.18 -15.60 -8.63
CA PHE A 315 -17.58 -15.54 -7.22
C PHE A 315 -17.20 -16.82 -6.47
N ASP A 316 -16.99 -16.70 -5.17
CA ASP A 316 -16.76 -17.87 -4.31
C ASP A 316 -18.01 -18.76 -4.21
N GLY A 317 -17.77 -20.08 -4.21
CA GLY A 317 -18.80 -21.11 -4.37
C GLY A 317 -19.33 -21.28 -5.80
N GLU A 318 -19.02 -20.39 -6.74
CA GLU A 318 -19.44 -20.51 -8.14
C GLU A 318 -18.36 -21.17 -9.03
N SER A 319 -18.83 -21.82 -10.11
CA SER A 319 -18.01 -22.55 -11.11
C SER A 319 -18.01 -21.90 -12.50
N LYS A 320 -18.66 -20.75 -12.64
CA LYS A 320 -18.71 -19.95 -13.86
C LYS A 320 -18.58 -18.48 -13.48
N PRO A 321 -17.77 -17.69 -14.18
CA PRO A 321 -17.73 -16.26 -13.94
C PRO A 321 -19.00 -15.59 -14.48
N LYS A 322 -19.35 -14.46 -13.87
CA LYS A 322 -20.24 -13.47 -14.47
C LYS A 322 -19.44 -12.54 -15.38
N THR A 323 -19.89 -12.37 -16.61
CA THR A 323 -19.28 -11.47 -17.59
C THR A 323 -19.87 -10.05 -17.51
N TYR A 324 -19.01 -9.04 -17.62
CA TYR A 324 -19.33 -7.62 -17.61
C TYR A 324 -18.76 -6.94 -18.85
N GLN A 325 -19.57 -6.12 -19.52
CA GLN A 325 -19.11 -5.28 -20.63
C GLN A 325 -18.61 -3.95 -20.07
N LEU A 326 -17.33 -3.66 -20.28
CA LEU A 326 -16.74 -2.37 -19.88
C LEU A 326 -17.02 -1.31 -20.96
N PRO A 327 -17.16 -0.03 -20.56
CA PRO A 327 -17.14 1.10 -21.48
C PRO A 327 -15.82 1.16 -22.27
N GLU A 328 -15.86 1.74 -23.48
CA GLU A 328 -14.63 1.98 -24.22
C GLU A 328 -13.64 2.84 -23.42
N LYS A 329 -12.35 2.47 -23.50
CA LYS A 329 -11.24 3.17 -22.83
C LYS A 329 -11.43 3.29 -21.31
N ALA A 330 -12.20 2.40 -20.70
CA ALA A 330 -12.32 2.31 -19.26
C ALA A 330 -10.94 2.07 -18.62
N ARG A 331 -10.64 2.84 -17.56
CA ARG A 331 -9.53 2.58 -16.65
C ARG A 331 -10.09 1.93 -15.40
N ILE A 332 -9.39 0.93 -14.89
CA ILE A 332 -9.78 0.15 -13.71
C ILE A 332 -8.75 0.39 -12.61
N THR A 333 -9.19 0.51 -11.36
CA THR A 333 -8.30 0.61 -10.17
C THR A 333 -8.87 -0.17 -8.99
N SER A 334 -7.99 -0.90 -8.29
CA SER A 334 -8.27 -1.65 -7.06
C SER A 334 -7.55 -1.02 -5.86
N ALA A 335 -7.72 0.29 -5.68
CA ALA A 335 -7.15 1.02 -4.55
C ALA A 335 -7.91 0.79 -3.24
N GLY A 336 -9.16 0.32 -3.31
CA GLY A 336 -9.98 -0.13 -2.18
C GLY A 336 -10.47 -1.56 -2.37
N LYS A 337 -11.31 -2.02 -1.43
CA LYS A 337 -11.91 -3.38 -1.40
C LYS A 337 -12.76 -3.69 -2.64
N SER A 338 -13.32 -2.66 -3.26
CA SER A 338 -14.12 -2.75 -4.47
C SER A 338 -13.46 -1.97 -5.61
N VAL A 339 -13.59 -2.50 -6.82
CA VAL A 339 -12.92 -1.97 -8.00
C VAL A 339 -13.66 -0.75 -8.58
N LEU A 340 -12.96 0.37 -8.68
CA LEU A 340 -13.44 1.60 -9.32
C LEU A 340 -13.10 1.60 -10.81
N ILE A 341 -14.08 1.91 -11.63
CA ILE A 341 -14.00 2.02 -13.09
C ILE A 341 -14.21 3.48 -13.48
N LYS A 342 -13.33 4.04 -14.31
CA LYS A 342 -13.48 5.38 -14.89
C LYS A 342 -13.56 5.32 -16.41
N SER A 343 -14.58 5.93 -17.01
CA SER A 343 -14.65 6.17 -18.46
C SER A 343 -15.06 7.62 -18.73
N GLY A 344 -14.13 8.41 -19.28
CA GLY A 344 -14.31 9.86 -19.40
C GLY A 344 -14.54 10.50 -18.02
N ASN A 345 -15.69 11.14 -17.85
CA ASN A 345 -16.10 11.77 -16.58
C ASN A 345 -17.06 10.89 -15.76
N LYS A 346 -17.41 9.68 -16.24
CA LYS A 346 -18.26 8.74 -15.51
C LYS A 346 -17.40 7.81 -14.65
N LEU A 347 -17.91 7.53 -13.45
CA LEU A 347 -17.40 6.52 -12.54
C LEU A 347 -18.43 5.39 -12.43
N SER A 348 -17.96 4.17 -12.33
CA SER A 348 -18.80 3.01 -12.04
C SER A 348 -18.04 1.95 -11.23
N THR A 349 -18.75 0.97 -10.70
CA THR A 349 -18.21 -0.23 -10.05
C THR A 349 -18.92 -1.47 -10.62
N PHE A 350 -18.51 -2.67 -10.20
CA PHE A 350 -19.20 -3.91 -10.52
C PHE A 350 -20.28 -4.20 -9.47
N GLY A 351 -21.46 -4.61 -9.93
CA GLY A 351 -22.58 -5.05 -9.08
C GLY A 351 -23.23 -6.36 -9.54
N ALA A 352 -24.24 -6.80 -8.80
CA ALA A 352 -24.92 -8.08 -8.96
C ALA A 352 -25.67 -8.22 -10.28
N GLU A 353 -26.16 -7.12 -10.86
CA GLU A 353 -26.89 -7.10 -12.15
C GLU A 353 -26.05 -6.55 -13.32
N GLY A 354 -25.10 -5.66 -13.07
CA GLY A 354 -24.28 -5.05 -14.14
C GLY A 354 -23.17 -4.15 -13.60
N LEU A 355 -22.79 -3.12 -14.35
CA LEU A 355 -22.02 -2.02 -13.78
C LEU A 355 -22.97 -1.06 -13.06
N GLU A 356 -22.59 -0.61 -11.88
CA GLU A 356 -23.34 0.37 -11.09
C GLU A 356 -22.71 1.74 -11.21
N ASP A 357 -23.52 2.78 -11.45
CA ASP A 357 -23.03 4.16 -11.54
C ASP A 357 -22.56 4.64 -10.15
N VAL A 358 -21.32 5.14 -10.08
CA VAL A 358 -20.73 5.70 -8.86
C VAL A 358 -20.88 7.23 -8.91
N PRO A 359 -21.37 7.89 -7.84
CA PRO A 359 -21.50 9.34 -7.81
C PRO A 359 -20.17 10.04 -8.12
N THR A 360 -20.15 10.89 -9.15
CA THR A 360 -18.98 11.72 -9.45
C THR A 360 -18.75 12.72 -8.30
N PRO A 361 -17.53 12.80 -7.73
CA PRO A 361 -17.20 13.83 -6.75
C PRO A 361 -17.38 15.26 -7.27
N GLN A 362 -17.34 16.24 -6.35
CA GLN A 362 -17.41 17.65 -6.71
C GLN A 362 -16.23 18.05 -7.63
N ALA A 363 -16.43 19.06 -8.47
CA ALA A 363 -15.41 19.52 -9.40
C ALA A 363 -14.17 20.04 -8.64
N GLY A 364 -13.00 19.45 -8.91
CA GLY A 364 -11.75 19.70 -8.18
C GLY A 364 -11.38 18.62 -7.17
N SER A 365 -12.29 17.69 -6.85
CA SER A 365 -12.01 16.50 -6.04
C SER A 365 -11.61 15.30 -6.92
N THR A 366 -10.60 14.57 -6.48
CA THR A 366 -10.12 13.33 -7.13
C THR A 366 -10.79 12.11 -6.49
N PRO A 367 -11.46 11.24 -7.26
CA PRO A 367 -11.92 9.94 -6.76
C PRO A 367 -10.73 9.00 -6.56
N MET A 368 -10.66 8.32 -5.41
CA MET A 368 -9.51 7.52 -5.00
C MET A 368 -9.81 6.02 -4.95
N ALA A 369 -10.80 5.60 -4.16
CA ALA A 369 -11.09 4.20 -3.88
C ALA A 369 -12.55 3.97 -3.47
N ILE A 370 -13.01 2.72 -3.59
CA ILE A 370 -14.31 2.30 -3.04
C ILE A 370 -14.06 1.22 -1.98
N ASP A 371 -14.51 1.49 -0.75
CA ASP A 371 -14.64 0.49 0.31
C ASP A 371 -16.08 0.48 0.80
N ASP A 372 -16.67 -0.69 1.08
CA ASP A 372 -17.94 -0.86 1.80
C ASP A 372 -19.11 0.04 1.32
N ASP A 373 -19.31 0.12 0.00
CA ASP A 373 -20.28 0.97 -0.70
C ASP A 373 -20.05 2.51 -0.56
N GLU A 374 -18.93 2.98 -0.02
CA GLU A 374 -18.51 4.39 -0.03
C GLU A 374 -17.45 4.68 -1.10
N ILE A 375 -17.65 5.74 -1.91
CA ILE A 375 -16.60 6.34 -2.76
C ILE A 375 -15.82 7.37 -1.94
N PHE A 376 -14.51 7.16 -1.79
CA PHE A 376 -13.60 8.11 -1.16
C PHE A 376 -13.02 9.06 -2.21
N SER A 377 -13.04 10.35 -1.91
CA SER A 377 -12.49 11.41 -2.76
C SER A 377 -11.98 12.58 -1.92
N SER A 378 -11.04 13.36 -2.46
CA SER A 378 -10.53 14.55 -1.77
C SER A 378 -10.22 15.64 -2.79
N ASP A 379 -10.43 16.91 -2.42
CA ASP A 379 -9.68 18.00 -3.03
C ASP A 379 -8.25 18.03 -2.46
N TRP A 380 -7.36 18.81 -3.09
CA TRP A 380 -5.93 18.75 -2.76
C TRP A 380 -5.58 19.21 -1.33
N ASN A 381 -6.33 20.18 -0.78
CA ASN A 381 -6.01 20.82 0.51
C ASN A 381 -7.11 20.64 1.58
N GLY A 382 -8.18 19.91 1.27
CA GLY A 382 -9.33 19.75 2.16
C GLY A 382 -9.46 18.34 2.73
N PRO A 383 -10.62 18.04 3.35
CA PRO A 383 -10.88 16.76 4.00
C PRO A 383 -11.20 15.66 2.97
N VAL A 384 -10.98 14.41 3.36
CA VAL A 384 -11.48 13.28 2.57
C VAL A 384 -13.00 13.23 2.70
N THR A 385 -13.71 13.30 1.59
CA THR A 385 -15.13 13.03 1.50
C THR A 385 -15.33 11.54 1.25
N ALA A 386 -16.06 10.87 2.15
CA ALA A 386 -16.64 9.55 1.92
C ALA A 386 -18.13 9.72 1.60
N LYS A 387 -18.58 9.15 0.49
CA LYS A 387 -19.96 9.25 0.04
C LYS A 387 -20.53 7.88 -0.28
N ASN A 388 -21.65 7.51 0.35
CA ASN A 388 -22.31 6.25 0.07
C ASN A 388 -22.89 6.26 -1.36
N ILE A 389 -22.58 5.23 -2.13
CA ILE A 389 -22.96 5.07 -3.54
C ILE A 389 -24.48 4.89 -3.69
N LYS A 390 -25.13 4.25 -2.71
CA LYS A 390 -26.53 3.81 -2.79
C LYS A 390 -27.51 4.81 -2.15
N SER A 391 -27.21 5.35 -0.96
CA SER A 391 -28.04 6.38 -0.32
C SER A 391 -27.71 7.80 -0.74
N GLY A 392 -26.46 8.05 -1.17
CA GLY A 392 -25.95 9.40 -1.45
C GLY A 392 -25.53 10.19 -0.21
N ASP A 393 -25.63 9.60 0.99
CA ASP A 393 -25.16 10.20 2.24
C ASP A 393 -23.67 10.50 2.17
N GLU A 394 -23.23 11.60 2.80
CA GLU A 394 -21.88 12.13 2.67
C GLU A 394 -21.32 12.51 4.05
N ARG A 395 -20.11 12.04 4.36
CA ARG A 395 -19.35 12.40 5.55
C ARG A 395 -17.99 12.98 5.18
N SER A 396 -17.54 13.94 5.98
CA SER A 396 -16.26 14.62 5.80
C SER A 396 -15.28 14.19 6.90
N ILE A 397 -14.14 13.65 6.48
CA ILE A 397 -13.10 13.10 7.34
C ILE A 397 -11.93 14.09 7.31
N LYS A 398 -11.77 14.84 8.40
CA LYS A 398 -10.66 15.79 8.54
C LYS A 398 -9.42 15.03 9.03
N LEU A 399 -8.42 14.90 8.16
CA LEU A 399 -7.14 14.31 8.56
C LEU A 399 -6.45 15.16 9.64
N GLU A 400 -5.96 14.48 10.67
CA GLU A 400 -5.15 15.06 11.73
C GLU A 400 -3.77 15.51 11.18
N SER A 401 -3.34 16.72 11.52
CA SER A 401 -2.03 17.22 11.10
C SER A 401 -0.94 16.66 12.02
N PRO A 402 0.17 16.13 11.47
CA PRO A 402 1.28 15.62 12.28
C PRO A 402 2.17 16.73 12.87
N GLY A 403 1.88 18.00 12.56
CA GLY A 403 2.55 19.17 13.14
C GLY A 403 1.88 20.50 12.74
N ASP A 404 2.09 21.56 13.53
CA ASP A 404 1.36 22.84 13.40
C ASP A 404 1.65 23.63 12.11
N GLU A 405 2.81 23.42 11.47
CA GLU A 405 3.22 24.13 10.25
C GLU A 405 3.23 23.23 8.98
N LEU A 406 2.96 21.94 9.14
CA LEU A 406 2.99 20.97 8.05
C LEU A 406 1.69 20.97 7.27
N LYS A 407 1.80 20.76 5.95
CA LYS A 407 0.66 20.66 5.02
C LYS A 407 0.84 19.45 4.13
N ILE A 408 -0.27 18.89 3.64
CA ILE A 408 -0.24 17.86 2.60
C ILE A 408 0.44 18.45 1.36
N ILE A 409 1.55 17.85 0.97
CA ILE A 409 2.28 18.17 -0.28
C ILE A 409 2.04 17.11 -1.36
N ASP A 410 1.52 15.94 -1.01
CA ASP A 410 1.05 14.92 -1.97
C ASP A 410 0.03 13.94 -1.36
N TRP A 411 -0.89 13.47 -2.21
CA TRP A 411 -1.90 12.45 -1.88
C TRP A 411 -1.52 11.11 -2.52
N ILE A 412 -0.95 10.22 -1.71
CA ILE A 412 -0.40 8.95 -2.18
C ILE A 412 -1.52 7.93 -2.48
N SER A 413 -2.47 7.75 -1.55
CA SER A 413 -3.61 6.85 -1.75
C SER A 413 -4.69 7.01 -0.69
N ALA A 414 -5.88 6.52 -0.99
CA ALA A 414 -6.90 6.16 0.00
C ALA A 414 -7.48 4.78 -0.35
N GLY A 415 -8.12 4.13 0.62
CA GLY A 415 -8.77 2.82 0.48
C GLY A 415 -8.19 1.75 1.42
N HIS A 416 -8.92 0.65 1.62
CA HIS A 416 -8.75 -0.30 2.74
C HIS A 416 -8.88 0.37 4.13
N GLY A 417 -9.74 1.39 4.24
CA GLY A 417 -9.93 2.13 5.49
C GLY A 417 -8.73 3.02 5.90
N LYS A 418 -7.75 3.23 5.02
CA LYS A 418 -6.56 4.05 5.26
C LYS A 418 -6.44 5.19 4.24
N ALA A 419 -5.94 6.35 4.68
CA ALA A 419 -5.43 7.40 3.81
C ALA A 419 -3.92 7.53 3.99
N ILE A 420 -3.18 7.75 2.91
CA ILE A 420 -1.73 7.86 2.90
C ILE A 420 -1.35 9.17 2.23
N THR A 421 -0.59 10.00 2.94
CA THR A 421 -0.30 11.38 2.56
C THR A 421 1.16 11.74 2.86
N LEU A 422 1.75 12.61 2.04
CA LEU A 422 3.04 13.23 2.34
C LEU A 422 2.82 14.64 2.89
N TRP A 423 3.42 14.94 4.03
CA TRP A 423 3.35 16.23 4.70
C TRP A 423 4.71 16.92 4.69
N GLY A 424 4.72 18.23 4.45
CA GLY A 424 5.93 19.04 4.40
C GLY A 424 5.66 20.50 4.78
N GLU A 425 6.75 21.22 5.04
CA GLU A 425 6.72 22.67 5.22
C GLU A 425 6.27 23.41 3.95
N GLN A 426 5.87 24.67 4.08
CA GLN A 426 5.43 25.47 2.94
C GLN A 426 6.55 25.64 1.89
N GLY A 427 6.31 25.09 0.70
CA GLY A 427 7.25 25.12 -0.42
C GLY A 427 8.06 23.82 -0.59
N ALA A 428 7.91 22.85 0.30
CA ALA A 428 8.38 21.50 0.04
C ALA A 428 7.67 20.90 -1.19
N SER A 429 8.41 20.13 -1.99
CA SER A 429 7.91 19.39 -3.16
C SER A 429 8.44 17.97 -3.15
N THR A 430 7.76 17.07 -3.87
CA THR A 430 8.14 15.66 -4.03
C THR A 430 9.53 15.44 -4.63
N ASN A 431 10.11 16.44 -5.31
CA ASN A 431 11.26 16.24 -6.20
C ASN A 431 12.58 16.88 -5.70
N SER A 432 12.61 17.44 -4.49
CA SER A 432 13.70 18.32 -4.04
C SER A 432 14.38 17.92 -2.71
N GLY A 433 14.22 16.66 -2.27
CA GLY A 433 14.95 16.09 -1.13
C GLY A 433 14.61 16.72 0.22
N HIS A 434 13.44 17.37 0.33
CA HIS A 434 13.00 17.98 1.59
C HIS A 434 12.76 16.91 2.64
N ARG A 435 13.01 17.26 3.91
CA ARG A 435 12.48 16.52 5.06
C ARG A 435 10.96 16.62 5.03
N ILE A 436 10.30 15.48 5.11
CA ILE A 436 8.84 15.32 5.04
C ILE A 436 8.40 14.23 6.02
N GLN A 437 7.09 14.13 6.22
CA GLN A 437 6.47 13.05 6.95
C GLN A 437 5.53 12.28 6.02
N LEU A 438 5.77 10.99 5.85
CA LEU A 438 4.81 10.06 5.30
C LEU A 438 3.87 9.67 6.43
N VAL A 439 2.57 9.93 6.26
CA VAL A 439 1.57 9.72 7.31
C VAL A 439 0.48 8.77 6.81
N VAL A 440 0.13 7.80 7.65
CA VAL A 440 -1.01 6.91 7.45
C VAL A 440 -2.10 7.31 8.44
N HIS A 441 -3.28 7.64 7.92
CA HIS A 441 -4.47 8.02 8.68
C HIS A 441 -5.56 6.97 8.60
N SER A 442 -6.42 6.93 9.61
CA SER A 442 -7.70 6.23 9.58
C SER A 442 -8.71 6.96 8.68
N LEU A 443 -9.46 6.23 7.84
CA LEU A 443 -10.63 6.77 7.12
C LEU A 443 -11.92 6.73 7.95
N ASP A 444 -11.89 6.20 9.18
CA ASP A 444 -13.06 6.21 10.06
C ASP A 444 -13.26 7.61 10.67
N ASP A 445 -12.19 8.21 11.17
CA ASP A 445 -12.21 9.49 11.91
C ASP A 445 -11.14 10.52 11.48
N GLY A 446 -10.13 10.12 10.70
CA GLY A 446 -9.03 10.98 10.27
C GLY A 446 -7.83 11.02 11.21
N SER A 447 -7.81 10.20 12.28
CA SER A 447 -6.68 10.11 13.22
C SER A 447 -5.40 9.59 12.57
N ILE A 448 -4.24 10.01 13.08
CA ILE A 448 -2.93 9.44 12.69
C ILE A 448 -2.77 8.03 13.28
N LEU A 449 -2.40 7.08 12.43
CA LEU A 449 -2.06 5.71 12.81
C LEU A 449 -0.54 5.50 12.85
N SER A 450 0.17 6.02 11.85
CA SER A 450 1.64 6.06 11.87
C SER A 450 2.20 7.27 11.11
N THR A 451 3.39 7.72 11.54
CA THR A 451 4.11 8.86 10.96
C THR A 451 5.57 8.48 10.78
N VAL A 452 6.04 8.47 9.54
CA VAL A 452 7.44 8.19 9.18
C VAL A 452 8.12 9.48 8.74
N THR A 453 9.08 9.95 9.54
CA THR A 453 9.96 11.05 9.13
C THR A 453 10.95 10.55 8.09
N THR A 454 10.93 11.15 6.90
CA THR A 454 11.72 10.73 5.74
C THR A 454 12.08 11.94 4.85
N THR A 455 12.59 11.69 3.65
CA THR A 455 12.92 12.72 2.66
C THR A 455 12.32 12.40 1.29
N THR A 456 12.09 13.43 0.46
CA THR A 456 11.31 13.23 -0.79
C THR A 456 12.08 12.47 -1.87
N ASP A 457 13.41 12.35 -1.78
CA ASP A 457 14.21 11.46 -2.63
C ASP A 457 13.98 9.97 -2.31
N ILE A 458 13.56 9.65 -1.08
CA ILE A 458 13.24 8.27 -0.66
C ILE A 458 11.83 7.87 -1.12
N VAL A 459 10.82 8.72 -0.91
CA VAL A 459 9.39 8.38 -1.15
C VAL A 459 8.63 9.26 -2.14
N GLY A 460 9.12 10.45 -2.49
CA GLY A 460 8.33 11.49 -3.17
C GLY A 460 7.86 11.14 -4.59
N GLU A 461 8.61 10.30 -5.31
CA GLU A 461 8.20 9.74 -6.61
C GLU A 461 7.89 8.24 -6.54
N LYS A 462 7.73 7.66 -5.32
CA LYS A 462 7.46 6.23 -5.15
C LYS A 462 5.97 5.95 -5.12
N SER A 463 5.56 4.90 -5.82
CA SER A 463 4.19 4.39 -5.75
C SER A 463 3.94 3.64 -4.43
N TRP A 464 2.73 3.76 -3.91
CA TRP A 464 2.20 2.91 -2.85
C TRP A 464 1.78 1.56 -3.43
N VAL A 465 2.52 0.51 -3.10
CA VAL A 465 2.29 -0.84 -3.60
C VAL A 465 1.59 -1.67 -2.52
N ARG A 466 0.27 -1.80 -2.66
CA ARG A 466 -0.55 -2.78 -1.93
C ARG A 466 -0.25 -4.19 -2.45
N GLY A 467 -0.20 -5.15 -1.55
CA GLY A 467 -0.11 -6.57 -1.89
C GLY A 467 -1.45 -7.29 -1.89
N GLN A 468 -1.36 -8.60 -2.10
CA GLN A 468 -2.51 -9.52 -2.10
C GLN A 468 -3.30 -9.45 -0.80
N ALA A 469 -4.61 -9.72 -0.91
CA ALA A 469 -5.63 -9.60 0.13
C ALA A 469 -5.75 -8.20 0.80
N GLY A 470 -4.88 -7.25 0.48
CA GLY A 470 -4.81 -5.97 1.17
C GLY A 470 -4.34 -6.09 2.62
N GLU A 471 -3.50 -7.08 2.94
CA GLU A 471 -2.89 -7.24 4.28
C GLU A 471 -1.72 -6.27 4.51
N ARG A 472 -0.93 -6.01 3.46
CA ARG A 472 0.28 -5.18 3.55
C ARG A 472 0.44 -4.27 2.36
N ALA A 473 1.16 -3.17 2.57
CA ALA A 473 1.60 -2.28 1.51
C ALA A 473 2.97 -1.69 1.82
N TYR A 474 3.69 -1.23 0.79
CA TYR A 474 4.92 -0.49 0.98
C TYR A 474 5.02 0.74 0.08
N ILE A 475 5.88 1.67 0.48
CA ILE A 475 6.31 2.81 -0.33
C ILE A 475 7.79 3.08 -0.06
N GLY A 476 8.60 3.05 -1.12
CA GLY A 476 10.06 3.09 -0.97
C GLY A 476 10.56 1.95 -0.07
N PRO A 477 11.27 2.24 1.04
CA PRO A 477 11.76 1.24 1.99
C PRO A 477 10.80 0.94 3.16
N TYR A 478 9.62 1.55 3.21
CA TYR A 478 8.71 1.47 4.36
C TYR A 478 7.59 0.47 4.11
N LEU A 479 7.52 -0.58 4.92
CA LEU A 479 6.48 -1.62 4.89
C LEU A 479 5.46 -1.40 6.01
N PHE A 480 4.18 -1.43 5.66
CA PHE A 480 3.05 -1.18 6.56
C PHE A 480 2.11 -2.39 6.61
N ASP A 481 1.48 -2.56 7.76
CA ASP A 481 0.27 -3.37 7.94
C ASP A 481 -0.95 -2.54 7.54
N LEU A 482 -1.80 -3.07 6.66
CA LEU A 482 -3.03 -2.40 6.23
C LEU A 482 -4.22 -2.64 7.19
N GLU A 483 -4.20 -3.67 8.03
CA GLU A 483 -5.22 -3.84 9.09
C GLU A 483 -5.08 -2.70 10.10
N THR A 484 -3.91 -2.56 10.72
CA THR A 484 -3.66 -1.54 11.76
C THR A 484 -3.24 -0.17 11.23
N GLY A 485 -2.64 -0.08 10.03
CA GLY A 485 -2.02 1.16 9.52
C GLY A 485 -0.65 1.49 10.11
N LEU A 486 -0.05 0.55 10.86
CA LEU A 486 1.24 0.72 11.53
C LEU A 486 2.41 0.39 10.59
N LEU A 487 3.54 1.07 10.81
CA LEU A 487 4.82 0.72 10.19
C LEU A 487 5.31 -0.62 10.77
N LEU A 488 5.45 -1.63 9.93
CA LEU A 488 6.03 -2.92 10.28
C LEU A 488 7.56 -2.89 10.20
N MET A 489 8.10 -2.23 9.17
CA MET A 489 9.55 -2.23 8.92
C MET A 489 10.01 -1.02 8.10
N ASP A 490 11.17 -0.50 8.49
CA ASP A 490 12.00 0.36 7.65
C ASP A 490 13.22 -0.45 7.18
N VAL A 491 13.35 -0.66 5.86
CA VAL A 491 14.53 -1.34 5.26
C VAL A 491 15.60 -0.38 4.74
N SER A 492 15.46 0.94 4.93
CA SER A 492 16.35 1.96 4.37
C SER A 492 17.81 1.86 4.82
N SER A 493 18.06 1.17 5.94
CA SER A 493 19.40 0.88 6.48
C SER A 493 20.16 -0.20 5.68
N ARG A 494 19.50 -0.88 4.74
CA ARG A 494 20.09 -1.92 3.87
C ARG A 494 19.71 -1.67 2.40
N ASP A 495 20.52 -2.19 1.47
CA ASP A 495 20.19 -2.17 0.04
C ASP A 495 19.16 -3.28 -0.27
N ILE A 496 17.92 -3.06 0.18
CA ILE A 496 16.80 -4.00 0.03
C ILE A 496 15.68 -3.30 -0.74
N HIS A 497 15.26 -3.92 -1.83
CA HIS A 497 14.13 -3.49 -2.63
C HIS A 497 12.97 -4.45 -2.37
N LEU A 498 11.90 -3.92 -1.78
CA LEU A 498 10.65 -4.65 -1.61
C LEU A 498 9.96 -4.79 -2.98
N SER A 499 9.42 -5.99 -3.23
CA SER A 499 8.44 -6.24 -4.27
C SER A 499 7.04 -6.32 -3.65
N GLU A 500 6.02 -6.51 -4.47
CA GLU A 500 4.63 -6.61 -4.01
C GLU A 500 4.44 -7.70 -2.92
N PRO A 501 3.82 -7.36 -1.77
CA PRO A 501 3.51 -8.34 -0.73
C PRO A 501 2.60 -9.47 -1.21
N ARG A 502 2.96 -10.70 -0.82
CA ARG A 502 2.20 -11.93 -1.00
C ARG A 502 1.58 -12.28 0.35
N GLY A 503 0.53 -11.54 0.72
CA GLY A 503 -0.03 -11.51 2.08
C GLY A 503 1.04 -11.14 3.12
N SER A 504 1.18 -11.99 4.14
CA SER A 504 2.13 -11.80 5.25
C SER A 504 3.63 -12.04 4.94
N ILE A 505 4.01 -12.30 3.69
CA ILE A 505 5.41 -12.38 3.23
C ILE A 505 5.65 -11.39 2.08
N VAL A 506 6.80 -10.73 2.07
CA VAL A 506 7.18 -9.77 1.02
C VAL A 506 8.39 -10.28 0.26
N PRO A 507 8.27 -10.69 -1.01
CA PRO A 507 9.41 -10.94 -1.87
C PRO A 507 10.29 -9.68 -1.99
N CYS A 508 11.60 -9.87 -1.97
CA CYS A 508 12.56 -8.79 -1.95
C CYS A 508 13.83 -9.12 -2.75
N THR A 509 14.60 -8.09 -3.09
CA THR A 509 15.93 -8.22 -3.67
C THR A 509 16.93 -7.45 -2.82
N MET A 510 18.00 -8.11 -2.36
CA MET A 510 19.11 -7.49 -1.66
C MET A 510 20.32 -7.25 -2.59
N ASP A 511 21.14 -6.26 -2.27
CA ASP A 511 22.45 -6.02 -2.92
C ASP A 511 22.33 -6.03 -4.46
N THR A 512 21.25 -5.40 -4.97
CA THR A 512 20.76 -5.38 -6.36
C THR A 512 20.49 -6.73 -7.06
N SER A 513 20.72 -7.89 -6.43
CA SER A 513 20.77 -9.18 -7.15
C SER A 513 20.45 -10.45 -6.36
N THR A 514 20.41 -10.41 -5.03
CA THR A 514 20.12 -11.59 -4.20
C THR A 514 18.64 -11.64 -3.87
N SER A 515 17.92 -12.63 -4.40
CA SER A 515 16.52 -12.89 -4.08
C SER A 515 16.33 -13.19 -2.58
N CYS A 516 15.25 -12.67 -2.00
CA CYS A 516 14.86 -12.95 -0.62
C CYS A 516 13.35 -12.98 -0.41
N LEU A 517 12.93 -13.62 0.67
CA LEU A 517 11.59 -13.49 1.25
C LEU A 517 11.70 -12.82 2.62
N LEU A 518 11.01 -11.69 2.78
CA LEU A 518 10.89 -10.98 4.04
C LEU A 518 9.69 -11.52 4.82
N ALA A 519 9.95 -12.17 5.95
CA ALA A 519 8.94 -12.73 6.85
C ALA A 519 9.19 -12.24 8.28
N GLY A 520 8.18 -11.61 8.89
CA GLY A 520 8.34 -10.94 10.18
C GLY A 520 9.44 -9.88 10.12
N LYS A 521 10.42 -10.00 11.02
CA LYS A 521 11.59 -9.11 11.11
C LYS A 521 12.86 -9.67 10.45
N GLN A 522 12.73 -10.66 9.56
CA GLN A 522 13.88 -11.38 8.99
C GLN A 522 13.78 -11.49 7.47
N ALA A 523 14.88 -11.22 6.77
CA ALA A 523 15.02 -11.44 5.33
C ALA A 523 15.77 -12.75 5.08
N PHE A 524 15.07 -13.73 4.50
CA PHE A 524 15.63 -15.04 4.20
C PHE A 524 16.09 -15.10 2.75
N LYS A 525 17.37 -15.40 2.52
CA LYS A 525 17.91 -15.60 1.16
C LYS A 525 17.33 -16.86 0.55
N THR A 526 16.60 -16.72 -0.55
CA THR A 526 16.04 -17.83 -1.33
C THR A 526 15.62 -17.36 -2.73
N ASP A 527 15.69 -18.26 -3.71
CA ASP A 527 15.21 -18.06 -5.08
C ASP A 527 13.76 -18.53 -5.29
N THR A 528 13.03 -18.83 -4.20
CA THR A 528 11.62 -19.29 -4.24
C THR A 528 10.69 -18.27 -4.91
N ASP A 529 10.02 -18.67 -5.99
CA ASP A 529 8.92 -17.91 -6.63
C ASP A 529 7.61 -18.08 -5.82
N LEU A 530 7.44 -17.24 -4.80
CA LEU A 530 6.23 -17.16 -3.99
C LEU A 530 5.10 -16.45 -4.76
N LEU A 531 4.08 -17.22 -5.14
CA LEU A 531 2.91 -16.73 -5.86
C LEU A 531 1.88 -16.04 -4.95
N ALA A 532 1.64 -16.60 -3.77
CA ALA A 532 0.71 -16.08 -2.77
C ALA A 532 0.92 -16.71 -1.38
N VAL A 533 0.41 -16.04 -0.36
CA VAL A 533 0.07 -16.64 0.93
C VAL A 533 -1.45 -16.55 1.07
N VAL A 534 -2.10 -17.67 1.37
CA VAL A 534 -3.56 -17.86 1.32
C VAL A 534 -4.10 -18.52 2.60
N ASP A 535 -5.42 -18.67 2.69
CA ASP A 535 -6.16 -19.11 3.89
C ASP A 535 -5.68 -18.35 5.14
N LYS A 536 -5.69 -17.02 5.06
CA LYS A 536 -5.33 -16.11 6.18
C LYS A 536 -3.93 -16.38 6.75
N GLY A 537 -3.00 -16.84 5.90
CA GLY A 537 -1.63 -17.17 6.31
C GLY A 537 -1.40 -18.62 6.72
N ASN A 538 -2.31 -19.54 6.44
CA ASN A 538 -2.16 -20.96 6.74
C ASN A 538 -1.51 -21.77 5.61
N GLU A 539 -1.50 -21.27 4.38
CA GLU A 539 -0.90 -21.98 3.23
C GLU A 539 -0.12 -21.02 2.32
N ALA A 540 1.03 -21.46 1.80
CA ALA A 540 1.88 -20.68 0.90
C ALA A 540 1.96 -21.35 -0.47
N LEU A 541 1.62 -20.61 -1.52
CA LEU A 541 1.58 -21.08 -2.91
C LEU A 541 2.86 -20.67 -3.64
N VAL A 542 3.58 -21.65 -4.19
CA VAL A 542 4.89 -21.48 -4.83
C VAL A 542 4.88 -22.07 -6.23
N LEU A 543 5.53 -21.38 -7.19
CA LEU A 543 5.83 -21.95 -8.50
C LEU A 543 7.24 -22.59 -8.49
N GLY A 544 7.32 -23.89 -8.74
CA GLY A 544 8.61 -24.57 -8.92
C GLY A 544 9.17 -24.42 -10.33
N ASP A 545 10.50 -24.43 -10.46
CA ASP A 545 11.25 -24.46 -11.74
C ASP A 545 10.81 -25.61 -12.68
N ASP A 546 10.26 -26.67 -12.13
CA ASP A 546 9.71 -27.81 -12.88
C ASP A 546 8.40 -27.49 -13.62
N SER A 547 7.82 -26.31 -13.35
CA SER A 547 6.49 -25.84 -13.77
C SER A 547 5.35 -26.55 -13.02
N THR A 548 5.49 -26.66 -11.70
CA THR A 548 4.47 -27.20 -10.80
C THR A 548 4.16 -26.16 -9.72
N VAL A 549 2.88 -25.83 -9.55
CA VAL A 549 2.42 -25.03 -8.42
C VAL A 549 2.25 -25.95 -7.22
N ARG A 550 2.77 -25.54 -6.07
CA ARG A 550 2.74 -26.30 -4.82
C ARG A 550 2.19 -25.45 -3.69
N ALA A 551 1.40 -26.07 -2.85
CA ALA A 551 0.91 -25.49 -1.62
C ALA A 551 1.65 -26.07 -0.43
N TYR A 552 2.21 -25.20 0.40
CA TYR A 552 2.93 -25.57 1.63
C TYR A 552 2.13 -25.11 2.84
N PRO A 553 1.74 -26.01 3.77
CA PRO A 553 0.98 -25.63 4.95
C PRO A 553 1.90 -24.95 5.96
N LYS A 554 1.36 -24.03 6.76
CA LYS A 554 2.10 -23.36 7.84
C LYS A 554 2.57 -24.40 8.86
N LYS A 555 3.81 -24.27 9.35
CA LYS A 555 4.32 -25.13 10.43
C LYS A 555 3.43 -24.99 11.66
N SER A 556 3.04 -26.13 12.23
CA SER A 556 2.38 -26.15 13.53
C SER A 556 3.40 -25.82 14.62
N GLU A 557 3.13 -24.81 15.46
CA GLU A 557 3.99 -24.38 16.57
C GLU A 557 4.31 -25.48 17.60
N THR A 558 3.59 -26.61 17.53
CA THR A 558 3.70 -27.76 18.44
C THR A 558 4.92 -28.66 18.23
N GLN A 559 5.79 -28.43 17.24
CA GLN A 559 6.92 -29.34 16.94
C GLN A 559 8.23 -29.08 17.70
N ASP A 560 8.38 -27.93 18.38
CA ASP A 560 9.59 -27.58 19.15
C ASP A 560 9.31 -27.41 20.67
N ARG A 561 8.69 -28.41 21.31
CA ARG A 561 8.55 -28.52 22.78
C ARG A 561 8.88 -29.90 23.33
#